data_AF-A0A916GMR4-F1
#
_entry.id   AF-A0A916GMR4-F1
#
_cell.length_a   1.000
_cell.length_b   1.000
_cell.length_c   1.000
_cell.angle_alpha   90.00
_cell.angle_beta   90.00
_cell.angle_gamma   90.00
#
_symmetry.space_group_name_H-M   'P 1'
#
loop_
_entity.id
_entity.type
_entity.pdbx_description
1 polymer ?
#
loop_
_entity_poly.entity_id
_entity_poly.type
_entity_poly.pdbx_seq_one_letter_code
_entity_poly.pdbx_strand_id
1 'polypeptide(L)' 'MVVAKKVAKRSVDRNYMRRVLREFFREQQSKIKSFDLVVRVQKPFTHNDFAAIKQEFSELLFRLKRTTDKDRQV' A
#
# COMPACT_ATOMS: atom_id res chain seq x y z
N MET A 1 6.25 -2.51 -5.48
CA MET A 1 5.91 -2.98 -4.10
C MET A 1 7.04 -3.83 -3.55
N VAL A 2 7.55 -3.43 -2.39
CA VAL A 2 8.71 -4.04 -1.75
C VAL A 2 8.26 -4.91 -0.58
N VAL A 3 8.57 -6.20 -0.64
CA VAL A 3 8.34 -7.16 0.46
C VAL A 3 9.65 -7.90 0.69
N ALA A 4 10.26 -7.66 1.84
CA ALA A 4 11.57 -8.24 2.18
C ALA A 4 11.44 -9.69 2.66
N LYS A 5 12.49 -10.50 2.46
CA LYS A 5 12.56 -11.89 2.98
C LYS A 5 12.38 -11.96 4.50
N LYS A 6 12.80 -10.92 5.23
CA LYS A 6 12.62 -10.83 6.69
C LYS A 6 11.17 -10.67 7.14
N VAL A 7 10.29 -10.16 6.27
CA VAL A 7 8.86 -9.98 6.56
C VAL A 7 8.14 -11.32 6.45
N ALA A 8 8.41 -12.07 5.38
CA ALA A 8 7.89 -13.42 5.21
C ALA A 8 8.92 -14.30 4.49
N LYS A 9 9.22 -15.47 5.09
CA LYS A 9 10.23 -16.40 4.59
C LYS A 9 9.79 -17.06 3.27
N ARG A 10 8.52 -17.46 3.13
CA ARG A 10 8.02 -18.15 1.93
C ARG A 10 7.74 -17.13 0.82
N SER A 11 8.07 -17.51 -0.41
CA SER A 11 7.79 -16.69 -1.60
C SER A 11 6.29 -16.51 -1.83
N VAL A 12 5.49 -17.55 -1.56
CA VAL A 12 4.03 -17.55 -1.71
C VAL A 12 3.40 -16.46 -0.84
N ASP A 13 3.78 -16.36 0.44
CA ASP A 13 3.27 -15.34 1.36
C ASP A 13 3.62 -13.93 0.89
N ARG A 14 4.87 -13.72 0.44
CA ARG A 14 5.26 -12.42 -0.14
C ARG A 14 4.47 -12.10 -1.41
N ASN A 15 4.21 -13.10 -2.25
CA ASN A 15 3.44 -12.93 -3.47
C ASN A 15 1.99 -12.59 -3.18
N TYR A 16 1.40 -13.21 -2.16
CA TYR A 16 0.08 -12.84 -1.64
C TYR A 16 0.05 -11.37 -1.23
N MET A 17 0.98 -10.91 -0.38
CA MET A 17 1.04 -9.51 0.05
C MET A 17 1.17 -8.55 -1.13
N ARG A 18 2.05 -8.85 -2.09
CA ARG A 18 2.19 -8.04 -3.32
C ARG A 18 0.93 -8.03 -4.17
N ARG A 19 0.20 -9.15 -4.25
CA ARG A 19 -1.07 -9.23 -4.99
C ARG A 19 -2.10 -8.33 -4.32
N VAL A 20 -2.34 -8.50 -3.02
CA VAL A 20 -3.30 -7.67 -2.25
C VAL A 20 -3.02 -6.18 -2.43
N LEU A 21 -1.77 -5.76 -2.25
CA LEU A 21 -1.40 -4.36 -2.40
C LEU A 21 -1.61 -3.85 -3.84
N ARG A 22 -1.36 -4.67 -4.87
CA ARG A 22 -1.62 -4.30 -6.28
C ARG A 22 -3.10 -4.13 -6.55
N GLU A 23 -3.95 -4.97 -5.99
CA GLU A 23 -5.40 -4.83 -6.13
C GLU A 23 -5.86 -3.49 -5.52
N PHE A 24 -5.38 -3.17 -4.31
CA PHE A 24 -5.70 -1.89 -3.67
C PHE A 24 -5.21 -0.69 -4.48
N PHE A 25 -3.99 -0.78 -5.03
CA PHE A 25 -3.47 0.27 -5.88
C PHE A 25 -4.30 0.42 -7.15
N ARG A 26 -4.73 -0.67 -7.79
CA ARG A 26 -5.55 -0.65 -9.00
C ARG A 26 -6.92 -0.02 -8.74
N GLU A 27 -7.59 -0.39 -7.64
CA GLU A 27 -8.86 0.21 -7.22
C GLU A 27 -8.75 1.73 -7.00
N GLN A 28 -7.60 2.19 -6.51
CA GLN A 28 -7.38 3.60 -6.16
C GLN A 28 -6.58 4.37 -7.21
N GLN A 29 -6.17 3.75 -8.32
CA GLN A 29 -5.30 4.35 -9.34
C GLN A 29 -5.92 5.62 -9.92
N SER A 30 -7.23 5.63 -10.18
CA SER A 30 -7.96 6.80 -10.65
C SER A 30 -7.84 8.00 -9.69
N LYS A 31 -7.66 7.75 -8.39
CA LYS A 31 -7.49 8.75 -7.34
C LYS A 31 -6.03 9.20 -7.16
N ILE A 32 -5.06 8.46 -7.72
CA ILE A 32 -3.61 8.58 -7.46
C ILE A 32 -2.83 9.13 -8.68
N LYS A 33 -3.46 9.23 -9.85
CA LYS A 33 -2.91 9.44 -11.22
C LYS A 33 -1.67 10.34 -11.45
N SER A 34 -1.20 11.11 -10.47
CA SER A 34 -0.04 12.01 -10.56
C SER A 34 1.13 11.62 -9.63
N PHE A 35 1.11 10.44 -8.98
CA PHE A 35 2.14 10.03 -8.01
C PHE A 35 2.76 8.67 -8.31
N ASP A 36 4.10 8.60 -8.22
CA ASP A 36 4.86 7.37 -8.15
C ASP A 36 5.00 6.91 -6.69
N LEU A 37 4.33 5.80 -6.35
CA LEU A 37 4.25 5.29 -4.97
C LEU A 37 5.06 4.00 -4.78
N VAL A 38 6.07 4.08 -3.91
CA VAL A 38 6.83 2.91 -3.47
C VAL A 38 6.30 2.42 -2.12
N VAL A 39 5.44 1.39 -2.16
CA VAL A 39 4.90 0.77 -0.94
C VAL A 39 5.86 -0.33 -0.43
N ARG A 40 6.27 -0.22 0.84
CA ARG A 40 7.09 -1.20 1.55
C ARG A 40 6.30 -1.86 2.69
N VAL A 41 6.21 -3.18 2.66
CA VAL A 41 5.59 -3.95 3.75
C VAL A 41 6.57 -4.04 4.92
N GLN A 42 6.13 -3.65 6.12
CA GLN A 42 6.91 -3.72 7.34
C GLN A 42 6.57 -4.94 8.20
N LYS A 43 5.29 -5.35 8.21
CA LYS A 43 4.78 -6.49 8.99
C LYS A 43 4.10 -7.50 8.07
N PRO A 44 4.26 -8.81 8.30
CA PRO A 44 3.52 -9.81 7.55
C PRO A 44 2.03 -9.68 7.84
N PHE A 45 1.22 -9.91 6.82
CA PHE A 45 -0.23 -9.97 6.94
C PHE A 45 -0.79 -11.12 6.09
N THR A 46 -1.97 -11.57 6.46
CA THR A 46 -2.69 -12.69 5.85
C THR A 46 -4.05 -12.24 5.35
N HIS A 47 -4.87 -13.18 4.88
CA HIS A 47 -6.23 -12.89 4.45
C HIS A 47 -7.14 -12.36 5.56
N ASN A 48 -6.95 -12.81 6.80
CA ASN A 48 -7.74 -12.35 7.93
C ASN A 48 -7.51 -10.86 8.22
N ASP A 49 -6.34 -10.34 7.86
CA ASP A 49 -5.94 -8.96 8.06
C ASP A 49 -6.42 -8.03 6.91
N PHE A 50 -7.02 -8.60 5.86
CA PHE A 50 -7.31 -7.87 4.62
C PHE A 50 -8.12 -6.59 4.84
N ALA A 51 -9.16 -6.65 5.67
CA ALA A 51 -10.00 -5.49 5.96
C ALA A 51 -9.20 -4.38 6.67
N ALA A 52 -8.39 -4.75 7.66
CA ALA A 52 -7.54 -3.81 8.40
C ALA A 52 -6.48 -3.17 7.49
N ILE A 53 -5.80 -3.97 6.66
CA ILE A 53 -4.80 -3.45 5.72
C ILE A 53 -5.44 -2.54 4.66
N LYS A 54 -6.66 -2.86 4.18
CA LYS A 54 -7.38 -2.01 3.22
C LYS A 54 -7.70 -0.64 3.82
N GLN A 55 -8.14 -0.61 5.07
CA GLN A 55 -8.39 0.64 5.79
C GLN A 55 -7.10 1.43 6.00
N GLU A 56 -6.05 0.80 6.54
CA GLU A 56 -4.74 1.43 6.78
C GLU A 56 -4.16 2.02 5.49
N PHE A 57 -4.23 1.28 4.38
CA PHE A 57 -3.75 1.75 3.08
C PHE A 57 -4.51 2.97 2.57
N SER A 58 -5.83 2.98 2.76
CA SER A 58 -6.68 4.11 2.36
C SER A 58 -6.41 5.35 3.20
N GLU A 59 -6.19 5.17 4.51
CA GLU A 59 -5.79 6.26 5.41
C GLU A 59 -4.42 6.82 5.04
N LEU A 60 -3.46 5.97 4.67
CA LEU A 60 -2.14 6.40 4.22
C LEU A 60 -2.22 7.25 2.96
N LEU A 61 -3.02 6.84 1.98
CA LEU A 61 -3.23 7.61 0.75
C LEU A 61 -3.97 8.93 0.99
N PHE A 62 -4.93 8.96 1.91
CA PHE A 62 -5.59 10.20 2.31
C PHE A 62 -4.61 11.19 2.96
N ARG A 63 -3.72 10.71 3.83
CA ARG A 63 -2.66 11.53 4.45
C ARG A 63 -1.66 12.06 3.41
N LEU A 64 -1.29 11.23 2.44
CA LEU A 64 -0.41 11.64 1.34
C LEU A 64 -1.02 12.82 0.55
N LYS A 65 -2.28 12.69 0.13
CA LYS A 65 -3.00 13.76 -0.60
C LYS A 65 -3.01 15.09 0.16
N ARG A 66 -3.30 15.06 1.45
CA ARG A 66 -3.30 16.28 2.29
C ARG A 66 -1.93 16.93 2.41
N THR A 67 -0.87 16.14 2.40
CA THR A 67 0.50 16.67 2.51
C THR A 67 0.90 17.33 1.19
N THR A 68 0.62 16.69 0.05
CA THR A 68 0.93 17.30 -1.26
C THR A 68 0.10 18.54 -1.56
N ASP A 69 -1.17 18.60 -1.15
CA ASP A 69 -1.99 19.81 -1.34
C ASP A 69 -1.37 21.03 -0.64
N LYS A 70 -0.84 20.82 0.58
CA LYS A 70 -0.12 21.85 1.31
C LYS A 70 1.17 22.29 0.62
N ASP A 71 1.96 21.36 0.09
CA ASP A 71 3.22 21.68 -0.60
C ASP A 71 2.99 22.41 -1.95
N ARG A 72 1.79 22.30 -2.55
CA ARG A 72 1.46 22.97 -3.83
C ARG A 72 0.96 24.41 -3.65
N GLN A 73 0.65 24.83 -2.43
CA GLN A 73 0.17 26.19 -2.12
C GLN A 73 1.29 27.15 -1.65
N VAL A 74 2.56 26.74 -1.74
CA VAL A 74 3.74 27.56 -1.38
C VAL A 74 4.56 27.92 -2.61
#